data_AF-A0ABC8VP84-F1
#
_entry.id   AF-A0ABC8VP84-F1
#
_cell.length_a   1.000
_cell.length_b   1.000
_cell.length_c   1.000
_cell.angle_alpha   90.00
_cell.angle_beta   90.00
_cell.angle_gamma   90.00
#
_symmetry.space_group_name_H-M   'P 1'
#
loop_
_entity.id
_entity.type
_entity.pdbx_description
1 polymer ?
#
loop_
_entity_poly.entity_id
_entity_poly.type
_entity_poly.pdbx_seq_one_letter_code
_entity_poly.pdbx_strand_id
1 'polypeptide(L)'
;MALNDSTTNDQALLDAQRELWHHTFGYMKSMALKAALDLRIADAIHHHGGAATLPQIATRVALEPSKVPCLQRLMRVLTVTGVFTVLGHQPADDNGDGDEHVAAYGLTPASRLLVGSPSVSPFLALMLDTSFVSPFFGLGTWLQQGKLPPDQSLFEMAHGKKPWDLATRDPAFGSLFNEGMAADSGFIMDIVVRECADVFRRVGSLVDVAGGLGGAAQAISKAFPDVKCSVLDLPHIVADAPAGTDVKYIAGDMFQSIPAGNAIFLKEGYTTKRRGREGNNTGYGGWSRAT
;
A
#
# COMPACT_ATOMS: atom_id res chain seq x y z
N MET A 1 -50.80 -14.03 24.36
CA MET A 1 -49.35 -14.27 24.21
C MET A 1 -49.06 -14.28 22.72
N ALA A 2 -48.70 -13.12 22.15
CA ALA A 2 -48.23 -12.96 20.76
C ALA A 2 -47.79 -11.50 20.53
N LEU A 3 -46.63 -11.15 21.07
CA LEU A 3 -45.89 -9.92 20.77
C LEU A 3 -44.42 -10.32 20.88
N ASN A 4 -43.79 -10.74 19.77
CA ASN A 4 -42.31 -10.83 19.67
C ASN A 4 -41.74 -11.20 18.29
N ASP A 5 -42.54 -11.47 17.25
CA ASP A 5 -41.99 -11.84 15.93
C ASP A 5 -41.68 -10.66 14.99
N SER A 6 -42.38 -9.53 15.09
CA SER A 6 -42.18 -8.41 14.15
C SER A 6 -40.93 -7.56 14.46
N THR A 7 -40.63 -7.35 15.74
CA THR A 7 -39.48 -6.56 16.21
C THR A 7 -38.13 -7.18 15.84
N THR A 8 -38.05 -8.51 15.81
CA THR A 8 -36.83 -9.25 15.46
C THR A 8 -36.53 -9.15 13.96
N ASN A 9 -37.57 -9.10 13.11
CA ASN A 9 -37.43 -8.99 11.66
C ASN A 9 -37.02 -7.57 11.22
N ASP A 10 -37.61 -6.53 11.84
CA ASP A 10 -37.26 -5.14 11.52
C ASP A 10 -35.82 -4.80 11.93
N GLN A 11 -35.37 -5.29 13.10
CA GLN A 11 -33.98 -5.10 13.54
C GLN A 11 -32.98 -5.77 12.59
N ALA A 12 -33.28 -6.99 12.14
CA ALA A 12 -32.43 -7.69 11.17
C ALA A 12 -32.34 -6.93 9.82
N LEU A 13 -33.43 -6.33 9.36
CA LEU A 13 -33.44 -5.50 8.15
C LEU A 13 -32.60 -4.22 8.33
N LEU A 14 -32.69 -3.54 9.48
CA LEU A 14 -31.88 -2.37 9.79
C LEU A 14 -30.39 -2.70 9.88
N ASP A 15 -30.04 -3.85 10.47
CA ASP A 15 -28.67 -4.33 10.54
C ASP A 15 -28.11 -4.65 9.14
N ALA A 16 -28.90 -5.32 8.30
CA ALA A 16 -28.53 -5.59 6.91
C ALA A 16 -28.37 -4.30 6.09
N GLN A 17 -29.27 -3.32 6.26
CA GLN A 17 -29.14 -2.02 5.60
C GLN A 17 -27.86 -1.29 6.03
N ARG A 18 -27.55 -1.29 7.33
CA ARG A 18 -26.31 -0.70 7.86
C ARG A 18 -25.08 -1.35 7.23
N GLU A 19 -25.07 -2.67 7.10
CA GLU A 19 -23.99 -3.41 6.45
C GLU A 19 -23.80 -2.99 4.99
N LEU A 20 -24.89 -2.97 4.20
CA LEU A 20 -24.86 -2.53 2.81
C LEU A 20 -24.36 -1.08 2.67
N TRP A 21 -24.75 -0.19 3.58
CA TRP A 21 -24.28 1.19 3.59
C TRP A 21 -22.79 1.31 3.92
N HIS A 22 -22.30 0.53 4.89
CA HIS A 22 -20.87 0.52 5.21
C HIS A 22 -19.99 0.11 4.04
N HIS A 23 -20.45 -0.84 3.22
CA HIS A 23 -19.74 -1.25 2.00
C HIS A 23 -19.91 -0.23 0.87
N THR A 24 -21.12 0.25 0.63
CA THR A 24 -21.42 1.23 -0.43
C THR A 24 -20.63 2.53 -0.26
N PHE A 25 -20.53 3.04 0.97
CA PHE A 25 -19.82 4.28 1.28
C PHE A 25 -18.38 4.05 1.77
N GLY A 26 -17.88 2.81 1.77
CA GLY A 26 -16.55 2.46 2.27
C GLY A 26 -15.43 3.20 1.55
N TYR A 27 -15.57 3.47 0.25
CA TYR A 27 -14.58 4.20 -0.56
C TYR A 27 -14.32 5.62 -0.05
N MET A 28 -15.27 6.25 0.64
CA MET A 28 -15.10 7.59 1.21
C MET A 28 -13.95 7.63 2.21
N LYS A 29 -13.69 6.53 2.93
CA LYS A 29 -12.54 6.41 3.85
C LYS A 29 -11.22 6.46 3.08
N SER A 30 -11.14 5.71 1.98
CA SER A 30 -9.96 5.71 1.10
C SER A 30 -9.73 7.08 0.45
N MET A 31 -10.80 7.75 0.00
CA MET A 31 -10.69 9.09 -0.58
C MET A 31 -10.36 10.17 0.45
N ALA A 32 -10.81 10.01 1.70
CA ALA A 32 -10.39 10.87 2.80
C ALA A 32 -8.89 10.72 3.09
N LEU A 33 -8.38 9.49 3.13
CA LEU A 33 -6.95 9.22 3.28
C LEU A 33 -6.16 9.79 2.09
N LYS A 34 -6.65 9.59 0.86
CA LYS A 34 -6.04 10.18 -0.34
C LYS A 34 -5.93 11.70 -0.23
N ALA A 35 -7.02 12.38 0.15
CA ALA A 35 -7.01 13.83 0.34
C ALA A 35 -6.01 14.26 1.44
N ALA A 36 -5.86 13.47 2.50
CA ALA A 36 -4.86 13.75 3.54
C ALA A 36 -3.42 13.61 3.04
N LEU A 37 -3.15 12.65 2.14
CA LEU A 37 -1.86 12.50 1.46
C LEU A 37 -1.60 13.66 0.49
N ASP A 38 -2.57 13.96 -0.37
CA ASP A 38 -2.48 15.05 -1.36
C ASP A 38 -2.23 16.41 -0.68
N LEU A 39 -2.91 16.67 0.45
CA LEU A 39 -2.75 17.89 1.24
C LEU A 39 -1.58 17.83 2.23
N ARG A 40 -0.89 16.70 2.36
CA ARG A 40 0.21 16.49 3.32
C ARG A 40 -0.17 16.84 4.76
N ILE A 41 -1.36 16.45 5.20
CA ILE A 41 -1.90 16.77 6.53
C ILE A 41 -1.02 16.19 7.64
N ALA A 42 -0.51 14.96 7.46
CA ALA A 42 0.34 14.34 8.47
C ALA A 42 1.64 15.13 8.67
N ASP A 43 2.27 15.60 7.59
CA ASP A 43 3.45 16.47 7.65
C ASP A 43 3.11 17.80 8.36
N ALA A 44 1.95 18.38 8.06
CA ALA A 44 1.51 19.62 8.70
C ALA A 44 1.40 19.49 10.23
N ILE A 45 0.85 18.37 10.71
CA ILE A 45 0.77 18.07 12.15
C ILE A 45 2.17 17.76 12.71
N HIS A 46 2.98 16.99 11.98
CA HIS A 46 4.34 16.66 12.39
C HIS A 46 5.22 17.90 12.58
N HIS A 47 5.12 18.88 11.67
CA HIS A 47 5.84 20.16 11.75
C HIS A 47 5.52 20.98 13.01
N HIS A 48 4.35 20.77 13.63
CA HIS A 48 3.96 21.42 14.88
C HIS A 48 4.29 20.57 16.13
N GLY A 49 5.20 19.59 16.02
CA GLY A 49 5.58 18.73 17.14
C GLY A 49 4.65 17.53 17.36
N GLY A 50 3.83 17.19 16.36
CA GLY A 50 2.94 16.02 16.41
C GLY A 50 1.51 16.32 16.89
N ALA A 51 1.18 17.58 17.16
CA ALA A 51 -0.15 18.08 17.46
C ALA A 51 -0.39 19.42 16.75
N ALA A 52 -1.52 19.61 16.09
CA ALA A 52 -1.86 20.89 15.43
C ALA A 52 -3.36 21.17 15.45
N THR A 53 -3.73 22.44 15.62
CA THR A 53 -5.12 22.91 15.53
C THR A 53 -5.60 22.96 14.08
N LEU A 54 -6.92 23.00 13.86
CA LEU A 54 -7.48 23.11 12.51
C LEU A 54 -6.94 24.33 11.73
N PRO A 55 -6.82 25.54 12.32
CA PRO A 55 -6.24 26.69 11.62
C PRO A 55 -4.76 26.50 11.27
N GLN A 56 -3.97 25.86 12.14
CA GLN A 56 -2.56 25.55 11.85
C GLN A 56 -2.43 24.60 10.66
N ILE A 57 -3.25 23.55 10.62
CA ILE A 57 -3.31 22.62 9.48
C ILE A 57 -3.74 23.38 8.22
N ALA A 58 -4.85 24.15 8.27
CA ALA A 58 -5.37 24.90 7.14
C ALA A 58 -4.33 25.87 6.55
N THR A 59 -3.60 26.58 7.40
CA THR A 59 -2.51 27.49 6.99
C THR A 59 -1.39 26.71 6.29
N ARG A 60 -0.95 25.59 6.89
CA ARG A 60 0.19 24.82 6.39
C ARG A 60 -0.10 24.14 5.04
N VAL A 61 -1.33 23.70 4.83
CA VAL A 61 -1.77 23.09 3.56
C VAL A 61 -2.24 24.12 2.53
N ALA A 62 -2.10 25.42 2.83
CA ALA A 62 -2.56 26.54 2.00
C ALA A 62 -4.05 26.39 1.58
N LEU A 63 -4.91 26.06 2.54
CA LEU A 63 -6.33 25.84 2.30
C LEU A 63 -7.05 27.16 1.99
N GLU A 64 -7.89 27.14 0.95
CA GLU A 64 -8.85 28.20 0.70
C GLU A 64 -9.73 28.48 1.93
N PRO A 65 -9.84 29.73 2.42
CA PRO A 65 -10.59 30.05 3.64
C PRO A 65 -12.04 29.54 3.63
N SER A 66 -12.68 29.56 2.46
CA SER A 66 -14.06 29.05 2.27
C SER A 66 -14.20 27.53 2.49
N LYS A 67 -13.09 26.78 2.49
CA LYS A 67 -13.05 25.32 2.60
C LYS A 67 -12.68 24.83 4.01
N VAL A 68 -12.41 25.72 4.97
CA VAL A 68 -12.12 25.34 6.37
C VAL A 68 -13.20 24.42 6.97
N PRO A 69 -14.51 24.68 6.79
CA PRO A 69 -15.54 23.74 7.26
C PRO A 69 -15.47 22.36 6.60
N CYS A 70 -15.04 22.30 5.33
CA CYS A 70 -14.84 21.03 4.62
C CYS A 70 -13.63 20.27 5.18
N LEU A 71 -12.52 20.96 5.47
CA LEU A 71 -11.36 20.35 6.13
C LEU A 71 -11.75 19.81 7.51
N GLN A 72 -12.56 20.52 8.29
CA GLN A 72 -13.04 20.02 9.59
C GLN A 72 -13.79 18.69 9.45
N ARG A 73 -14.68 18.58 8.44
CA ARG A 73 -15.41 17.34 8.15
C ARG A 73 -14.47 16.21 7.71
N LEU A 74 -13.47 16.52 6.88
CA LEU A 74 -12.44 15.56 6.48
C LEU A 74 -11.66 15.05 7.70
N MET A 75 -11.21 15.93 8.58
CA MET A 75 -10.49 15.58 9.80
C MET A 75 -11.33 14.72 10.75
N ARG A 76 -12.65 14.95 10.83
CA ARG A 76 -13.57 14.07 11.58
C ARG A 76 -13.58 12.66 11.02
N VAL A 77 -13.68 12.49 9.70
CA VAL A 77 -13.62 11.16 9.06
C VAL A 77 -12.28 10.48 9.37
N LEU A 78 -11.18 11.20 9.21
CA LEU A 78 -9.83 10.66 9.47
C LEU A 78 -9.58 10.33 10.94
N THR A 79 -10.24 11.03 11.86
CA THR A 79 -10.20 10.72 13.30
C THR A 79 -11.01 9.47 13.62
N VAL A 80 -12.27 9.40 13.17
CA VAL A 80 -13.16 8.25 13.41
C VAL A 80 -12.62 6.97 12.77
N THR A 81 -11.87 7.09 11.68
CA THR A 81 -11.19 5.95 11.02
C THR A 81 -9.81 5.63 11.60
N GLY A 82 -9.36 6.35 12.63
CA GLY A 82 -8.11 6.06 13.36
C GLY A 82 -6.82 6.55 12.69
N VAL A 83 -6.92 7.29 11.58
CA VAL A 83 -5.75 7.88 10.91
C VAL A 83 -5.15 8.99 11.76
N PHE A 84 -5.98 9.86 12.34
CA PHE A 84 -5.57 10.89 13.30
C PHE A 84 -6.32 10.72 14.63
N THR A 85 -5.91 11.47 15.66
CA THR A 85 -6.63 11.53 16.93
C THR A 85 -6.98 12.98 17.26
N VAL A 86 -7.94 13.19 18.15
CA VAL A 86 -8.22 14.51 18.75
C VAL A 86 -7.54 14.57 20.11
N LEU A 87 -6.82 15.65 20.36
CA LEU A 87 -6.14 15.97 21.61
C LEU A 87 -6.88 17.14 22.28
N GLY A 88 -7.26 16.95 23.55
CA GLY A 88 -7.91 17.98 24.36
C GLY A 88 -9.44 18.00 24.25
N HIS A 89 -10.09 17.42 25.26
CA HIS A 89 -11.19 18.07 25.98
C HIS A 89 -10.77 18.00 27.45
N GLN A 90 -10.11 19.04 27.95
CA GLN A 90 -10.08 19.22 29.40
C GLN A 90 -11.48 19.71 29.78
N PRO A 91 -12.14 19.15 30.81
CA PRO A 91 -13.31 19.80 31.39
C PRO A 91 -12.92 21.23 31.71
N ALA A 92 -13.73 22.21 31.31
CA ALA A 92 -13.50 23.59 31.69
C ALA A 92 -13.37 23.64 33.22
N ASP A 93 -12.22 24.11 33.71
CA ASP A 93 -12.22 24.67 35.05
C ASP A 93 -13.23 25.82 35.03
N ASP A 94 -14.11 25.84 36.03
CA ASP A 94 -15.32 26.68 36.16
C ASP A 94 -15.03 28.20 36.27
N ASN A 95 -13.86 28.65 35.84
CA ASN A 95 -13.45 30.03 35.82
C ASN A 95 -13.54 30.56 34.39
N GLY A 96 -14.69 31.19 34.13
CA GLY A 96 -15.01 31.83 32.87
C GLY A 96 -13.92 32.76 32.38
N ASP A 97 -13.22 32.31 31.35
CA ASP A 97 -12.85 33.16 30.23
C ASP A 97 -13.10 32.34 28.95
N GLY A 98 -13.87 32.89 28.04
CA GLY A 98 -14.48 32.20 26.89
C GLY A 98 -13.51 31.90 25.76
N ASP A 99 -12.36 31.29 26.05
CA ASP A 99 -11.45 30.79 25.01
C ASP A 99 -11.97 29.41 24.57
N GLU A 100 -12.71 29.40 23.45
CA GLU A 100 -13.20 28.20 22.78
C GLU A 100 -12.03 27.23 22.58
N HIS A 101 -11.88 26.26 23.49
CA HIS A 101 -10.72 25.37 23.49
C HIS A 101 -10.65 24.63 22.15
N VAL A 102 -9.71 25.06 21.31
CA VAL A 102 -9.58 24.55 19.95
C VAL A 102 -9.01 23.14 20.03
N ALA A 103 -9.88 22.15 19.86
CA ALA A 103 -9.49 20.75 19.76
C ALA A 103 -8.33 20.60 18.75
N ALA A 104 -7.19 20.09 19.21
CA ALA A 104 -6.04 19.84 18.37
C ALA A 104 -6.13 18.43 17.77
N TYR A 105 -5.49 18.22 16.63
CA TYR A 105 -5.34 16.92 16.00
C TYR A 105 -3.93 16.39 16.22
N GLY A 106 -3.82 15.13 16.64
CA GLY A 106 -2.56 14.44 16.89
C GLY A 106 -2.30 13.31 15.90
N LEU A 107 -1.03 12.95 15.74
CA LEU A 107 -0.61 11.76 14.99
C LEU A 107 -0.88 10.47 15.81
N THR A 108 -1.44 9.47 15.14
CA THR A 108 -1.57 8.08 15.64
C THR A 108 -0.39 7.24 15.13
N PRO A 109 -0.22 5.98 15.59
CA PRO A 109 0.76 5.07 14.98
C PRO A 109 0.59 4.93 13.47
N ALA A 110 -0.66 4.95 12.96
CA ALA A 110 -0.93 4.87 11.53
C ALA A 110 -0.45 6.11 10.76
N SER A 111 -0.82 7.31 11.21
CA SER A 111 -0.37 8.55 10.52
C SER A 111 1.11 8.86 10.73
N ARG A 112 1.77 8.28 11.75
CA ARG A 112 3.23 8.36 11.90
C ARG A 112 3.98 7.65 10.78
N LEU A 113 3.39 6.63 10.15
CA LEU A 113 3.98 5.98 8.98
C LEU A 113 3.99 6.88 7.74
N LEU A 114 3.22 7.97 7.76
CA LEU A 114 3.08 8.88 6.63
C LEU A 114 4.15 9.97 6.60
N VAL A 115 4.92 10.15 7.67
CA VAL A 115 5.86 11.27 7.86
C VAL A 115 7.28 10.78 8.10
N GLY A 116 8.27 11.62 7.76
CA GLY A 116 9.69 11.31 7.95
C GLY A 116 10.26 10.36 6.89
N SER A 117 11.41 9.76 7.20
CA SER A 117 12.11 8.81 6.32
C SER A 117 12.58 7.60 7.14
N PRO A 118 12.19 6.36 6.75
CA PRO A 118 11.32 6.02 5.62
C PRO A 118 9.84 6.33 5.92
N SER A 119 9.07 6.64 4.87
CA SER A 119 7.61 6.86 4.92
C SER A 119 6.92 5.91 3.94
N VAL A 120 5.74 5.40 4.31
CA VAL A 120 4.90 4.54 3.44
C VAL A 120 3.97 5.34 2.51
N SER A 121 3.95 6.67 2.66
CA SER A 121 3.08 7.56 1.87
C SER A 121 3.16 7.35 0.36
N PRO A 122 4.34 7.16 -0.28
CA PRO A 122 4.40 6.94 -1.73
C PRO A 122 3.64 5.69 -2.17
N PHE A 123 3.71 4.60 -1.41
CA PHE A 123 2.98 3.37 -1.72
C PHE A 123 1.46 3.57 -1.62
N LEU A 124 1.01 4.25 -0.57
CA LEU A 124 -0.42 4.56 -0.42
C LEU A 124 -0.92 5.50 -1.52
N ALA A 125 -0.10 6.47 -1.94
CA ALA A 125 -0.42 7.35 -3.05
C ALA A 125 -0.54 6.58 -4.37
N LEU A 126 0.35 5.62 -4.64
CA LEU A 126 0.27 4.72 -5.79
C LEU A 126 -1.03 3.90 -5.79
N MET A 127 -1.36 3.27 -4.67
CA MET A 127 -2.55 2.41 -4.56
C MET A 127 -3.87 3.20 -4.62
N LEU A 128 -3.84 4.49 -4.25
CA LEU A 128 -4.98 5.40 -4.33
C LEU A 128 -4.97 6.26 -5.61
N ASP A 129 -4.01 6.04 -6.51
CA ASP A 129 -3.97 6.70 -7.80
C ASP A 129 -5.13 6.23 -8.69
N THR A 130 -5.57 7.11 -9.57
CA THR A 130 -6.66 6.83 -10.51
C THR A 130 -6.36 5.58 -11.34
N SER A 131 -5.10 5.36 -11.71
CA SER A 131 -4.66 4.22 -12.50
C SER A 131 -4.94 2.88 -11.83
N PHE A 132 -4.87 2.81 -10.49
CA PHE A 132 -5.17 1.61 -9.72
C PHE A 132 -6.63 1.52 -9.27
N VAL A 133 -7.28 2.66 -9.01
CA VAL A 133 -8.67 2.69 -8.50
C VAL A 133 -9.71 2.56 -9.62
N SER A 134 -9.55 3.26 -10.74
CA SER A 134 -10.56 3.28 -11.81
C SER A 134 -10.84 1.92 -12.47
N PRO A 135 -9.88 0.96 -12.59
CA PRO A 135 -10.17 -0.36 -13.15
C PRO A 135 -11.28 -1.11 -12.39
N PHE A 136 -11.44 -0.87 -11.08
CA PHE A 136 -12.49 -1.51 -10.28
C PHE A 136 -13.92 -1.15 -10.72
N PHE A 137 -14.12 -0.04 -11.43
CA PHE A 137 -15.42 0.30 -12.01
C PHE A 137 -15.85 -0.69 -13.10
N GLY A 138 -14.89 -1.35 -13.76
CA GLY A 138 -15.12 -2.36 -14.79
C GLY A 138 -15.17 -3.80 -14.28
N LEU A 139 -15.12 -4.04 -12.96
CA LEU A 139 -14.98 -5.39 -12.39
C LEU A 139 -16.12 -6.33 -12.81
N GLY A 140 -17.36 -5.84 -12.85
CA GLY A 140 -18.51 -6.63 -13.30
C GLY A 140 -18.40 -7.05 -14.77
N THR A 141 -17.99 -6.13 -15.64
CA THR A 141 -17.75 -6.39 -17.07
C THR A 141 -16.61 -7.39 -17.26
N TRP A 142 -15.53 -7.26 -16.48
CA TRP A 142 -14.41 -8.20 -16.49
C TRP A 142 -14.86 -9.64 -16.23
N LEU A 143 -15.68 -9.83 -15.20
CA LEU A 143 -16.19 -11.16 -14.81
C LEU A 143 -17.12 -11.77 -15.85
N GLN A 144 -17.84 -10.96 -16.63
CA GLN A 144 -18.79 -11.43 -17.64
C GLN A 144 -18.14 -11.71 -19.00
N GLN A 145 -16.94 -11.18 -19.25
CA GLN A 145 -16.34 -11.20 -20.57
C GLN A 145 -15.56 -12.50 -20.82
N GLY A 146 -16.26 -13.55 -21.26
CA GLY A 146 -15.68 -14.87 -21.57
C GLY A 146 -14.72 -14.93 -22.77
N LYS A 147 -14.39 -13.79 -23.40
CA LYS A 147 -13.44 -13.68 -24.52
C LYS A 147 -12.12 -13.01 -24.16
N LEU A 148 -11.95 -12.55 -22.92
CA LEU A 148 -10.65 -12.05 -22.47
C LEU A 148 -9.66 -13.22 -22.42
N PRO A 149 -8.39 -13.02 -22.76
CA PRO A 149 -7.34 -13.98 -22.45
C PRO A 149 -7.42 -14.40 -20.98
N PRO A 150 -7.21 -15.69 -20.65
CA PRO A 150 -7.40 -16.21 -19.30
C PRO A 150 -6.53 -15.53 -18.23
N ASP A 151 -5.43 -14.89 -18.65
CA ASP A 151 -4.49 -14.21 -17.76
C ASP A 151 -4.62 -12.67 -17.81
N GLN A 152 -5.60 -12.11 -18.54
CA GLN A 152 -5.76 -10.65 -18.62
C GLN A 152 -6.34 -10.08 -17.32
N SER A 153 -5.53 -9.30 -16.62
CA SER A 153 -5.93 -8.61 -15.40
C SER A 153 -6.95 -7.50 -15.64
N LEU A 154 -7.65 -7.11 -14.57
CA LEU A 154 -8.56 -5.96 -14.58
C LEU A 154 -7.84 -4.67 -15.00
N PHE A 155 -6.59 -4.50 -14.54
CA PHE A 155 -5.75 -3.37 -14.92
C PHE A 155 -5.44 -3.38 -16.42
N GLU A 156 -5.06 -4.53 -16.97
CA GLU A 156 -4.81 -4.68 -18.41
C GLU A 156 -6.06 -4.46 -19.26
N MET A 157 -7.24 -4.81 -18.76
CA MET A 157 -8.47 -4.54 -19.49
C MET A 157 -8.79 -3.03 -19.54
N ALA A 158 -8.52 -2.30 -18.45
CA ALA A 158 -8.74 -0.86 -18.39
C ALA A 158 -7.69 -0.06 -19.17
N HIS A 159 -6.42 -0.47 -19.12
CA HIS A 159 -5.29 0.32 -19.63
C HIS A 159 -4.60 -0.28 -20.86
N GLY A 160 -4.98 -1.50 -21.27
CA GLY A 160 -4.39 -2.23 -22.38
C GLY A 160 -2.97 -2.77 -22.13
N LYS A 161 -2.44 -2.61 -20.91
CA LYS A 161 -1.07 -2.95 -20.53
C LYS A 161 -0.99 -3.32 -19.05
N LYS A 162 0.09 -4.00 -18.65
CA LYS A 162 0.36 -4.28 -17.24
C LYS A 162 0.85 -3.02 -16.51
N PRO A 163 0.77 -2.96 -15.16
CA PRO A 163 1.24 -1.81 -14.40
C PRO A 163 2.68 -1.39 -14.72
N TRP A 164 3.62 -2.34 -14.76
CA TRP A 164 5.03 -2.06 -15.07
C TRP A 164 5.27 -1.60 -16.52
N ASP A 165 4.48 -2.13 -17.48
CA ASP A 165 4.54 -1.67 -18.87
C ASP A 165 4.01 -0.23 -19.02
N LEU A 166 3.04 0.16 -18.18
CA LEU A 166 2.57 1.53 -18.10
C LEU A 166 3.62 2.44 -17.47
N ALA A 167 4.24 2.02 -16.36
CA ALA A 167 5.31 2.74 -15.67
C ALA A 167 6.49 3.07 -16.59
N THR A 168 6.82 2.17 -17.52
CA THR A 168 7.88 2.40 -18.51
C THR A 168 7.53 3.49 -19.54
N ARG A 169 6.24 3.66 -19.84
CA ARG A 169 5.77 4.55 -20.94
C ARG A 169 5.34 5.92 -20.46
N ASP A 170 4.81 6.00 -19.25
CA ASP A 170 4.38 7.24 -18.62
C ASP A 170 5.37 7.58 -17.50
N PRO A 171 6.27 8.57 -17.69
CA PRO A 171 7.26 8.93 -16.69
C PRO A 171 6.66 9.37 -15.34
N ALA A 172 5.47 9.98 -15.34
CA ALA A 172 4.84 10.45 -14.11
C ALA A 172 4.32 9.25 -13.31
N PHE A 173 3.63 8.32 -13.97
CA PHE A 173 3.20 7.06 -13.34
C PHE A 173 4.41 6.19 -12.96
N GLY A 174 5.47 6.18 -13.78
CA GLY A 174 6.70 5.46 -13.52
C GLY A 174 7.41 5.92 -12.25
N SER A 175 7.54 7.24 -12.03
CA SER A 175 8.08 7.78 -10.78
C SER A 175 7.24 7.35 -9.58
N LEU A 176 5.92 7.53 -9.67
CA LEU A 176 4.99 7.15 -8.59
C LEU A 176 5.05 5.64 -8.28
N PHE A 177 5.12 4.81 -9.32
CA PHE A 177 5.22 3.35 -9.20
C PHE A 177 6.52 2.95 -8.51
N ASN A 178 7.66 3.47 -8.97
CA ASN A 178 8.97 3.16 -8.42
C ASN A 178 9.12 3.65 -6.98
N GLU A 179 8.70 4.89 -6.69
CA GLU A 179 8.70 5.44 -5.33
C GLU A 179 7.79 4.64 -4.40
N GLY A 180 6.60 4.23 -4.87
CA GLY A 180 5.69 3.39 -4.11
C GLY A 180 6.28 2.03 -3.77
N MET A 181 6.83 1.31 -4.75
CA MET A 181 7.47 0.02 -4.53
C MET A 181 8.70 0.12 -3.63
N ALA A 182 9.48 1.20 -3.76
CA ALA A 182 10.64 1.46 -2.89
C ALA A 182 10.21 1.73 -1.44
N ALA A 183 9.16 2.54 -1.24
CA ALA A 183 8.61 2.85 0.08
C ALA A 183 8.10 1.61 0.81
N ASP A 184 7.31 0.77 0.14
CA ASP A 184 6.83 -0.49 0.72
C ASP A 184 7.99 -1.45 1.03
N SER A 185 8.92 -1.61 0.08
CA SER A 185 10.10 -2.46 0.27
C SER A 185 10.95 -2.01 1.44
N GLY A 186 11.22 -0.71 1.57
CA GLY A 186 11.99 -0.16 2.68
C GLY A 186 11.33 -0.41 4.03
N PHE A 187 10.00 -0.24 4.11
CA PHE A 187 9.25 -0.47 5.34
C PHE A 187 9.23 -1.95 5.75
N ILE A 188 8.83 -2.85 4.83
CA ILE A 188 8.69 -4.26 5.17
C ILE A 188 10.05 -4.92 5.42
N MET A 189 11.08 -4.53 4.67
CA MET A 189 12.39 -5.15 4.80
C MET A 189 13.13 -4.70 6.07
N ASP A 190 12.90 -3.49 6.58
CA ASP A 190 13.42 -3.10 7.90
C ASP A 190 12.94 -4.08 9.00
N ILE A 191 11.66 -4.47 8.93
CA ILE A 191 11.06 -5.42 9.86
C ILE A 191 11.60 -6.83 9.62
N VAL A 192 11.58 -7.31 8.37
CA VAL A 192 12.03 -8.68 8.02
C VAL A 192 13.49 -8.91 8.42
N VAL A 193 14.36 -7.93 8.19
CA VAL A 193 15.78 -8.04 8.51
C VAL A 193 16.00 -8.06 10.04
N ARG A 194 15.22 -7.30 10.80
CA ARG A 194 15.31 -7.25 12.27
C ARG A 194 14.71 -8.48 12.95
N GLU A 195 13.51 -8.87 12.54
CA GLU A 195 12.68 -9.88 13.23
C GLU A 195 12.83 -11.29 12.63
N CYS A 196 13.24 -11.40 11.36
CA CYS A 196 13.34 -12.68 10.63
C CYS A 196 14.78 -12.97 10.17
N ALA A 197 15.78 -12.42 10.86
CA ALA A 197 17.19 -12.55 10.52
C ALA A 197 17.66 -14.00 10.30
N ASP A 198 17.10 -14.94 11.04
CA ASP A 198 17.44 -16.37 10.96
C ASP A 198 17.20 -16.98 9.57
N VAL A 199 16.29 -16.42 8.77
CA VAL A 199 16.03 -16.87 7.39
C VAL A 199 17.26 -16.69 6.50
N PHE A 200 18.12 -15.71 6.81
CA PHE A 200 19.27 -15.34 5.98
C PHE A 200 20.61 -15.87 6.51
N ARG A 201 20.72 -16.24 7.79
CA ARG A 201 22.00 -16.62 8.46
C ARG A 201 22.74 -17.83 7.87
N ARG A 202 22.13 -18.59 6.96
CA ARG A 202 22.75 -19.78 6.30
C ARG A 202 22.65 -19.75 4.78
N VAL A 203 22.27 -18.61 4.21
CA VAL A 203 22.12 -18.45 2.77
C VAL A 203 23.44 -17.91 2.21
N GLY A 204 24.17 -18.69 1.41
CA GLY A 204 25.42 -18.21 0.79
C GLY A 204 25.18 -17.25 -0.37
N SER A 205 24.07 -17.41 -1.09
CA SER A 205 23.64 -16.52 -2.17
C SER A 205 22.12 -16.52 -2.32
N LEU A 206 21.57 -15.36 -2.69
CA LEU A 206 20.15 -15.12 -2.83
C LEU A 206 19.85 -14.41 -4.16
N VAL A 207 18.83 -14.90 -4.86
CA VAL A 207 18.27 -14.25 -6.05
C VAL A 207 16.91 -13.67 -5.70
N ASP A 208 16.82 -12.34 -5.65
CA ASP A 208 15.59 -11.58 -5.51
C ASP A 208 14.91 -11.47 -6.88
N VAL A 209 13.83 -12.21 -7.07
CA VAL A 209 13.15 -12.38 -8.35
C VAL A 209 12.01 -11.37 -8.46
N ALA A 210 11.98 -10.64 -9.58
CA ALA A 210 11.18 -9.42 -9.73
C ALA A 210 11.50 -8.40 -8.60
N GLY A 211 12.78 -8.29 -8.26
CA GLY A 211 13.28 -7.47 -7.15
C GLY A 211 13.30 -5.96 -7.43
N GLY A 212 12.88 -5.53 -8.63
CA GLY A 212 12.82 -4.15 -9.04
C GLY A 212 14.19 -3.48 -9.05
N LEU A 213 14.26 -2.29 -8.45
CA LEU A 213 15.52 -1.56 -8.24
C LEU A 213 16.38 -2.15 -7.10
N GLY A 214 16.00 -3.31 -6.57
CA GLY A 214 16.78 -4.09 -5.61
C GLY A 214 16.66 -3.60 -4.17
N GLY A 215 15.59 -2.92 -3.79
CA GLY A 215 15.41 -2.40 -2.43
C GLY A 215 15.50 -3.50 -1.36
N ALA A 216 14.88 -4.65 -1.60
CA ALA A 216 14.94 -5.78 -0.68
C ALA A 216 16.30 -6.47 -0.67
N ALA A 217 16.85 -6.79 -1.85
CA ALA A 217 18.19 -7.34 -1.97
C ALA A 217 19.28 -6.47 -1.30
N GLN A 218 19.20 -5.14 -1.43
CA GLN A 218 20.12 -4.20 -0.80
C GLN A 218 19.97 -4.19 0.73
N ALA A 219 18.75 -4.22 1.25
CA ALA A 219 18.50 -4.31 2.68
C ALA A 219 19.08 -5.60 3.28
N ILE A 220 18.89 -6.74 2.60
CA ILE A 220 19.45 -8.03 2.99
C ILE A 220 20.98 -7.98 2.92
N SER A 221 21.55 -7.52 1.81
CA SER A 221 23.00 -7.46 1.61
C SER A 221 23.70 -6.59 2.67
N LYS A 222 23.08 -5.45 3.04
CA LYS A 222 23.60 -4.56 4.08
C LYS A 222 23.60 -5.21 5.47
N ALA A 223 22.57 -5.97 5.80
CA ALA A 223 22.42 -6.58 7.11
C ALA A 223 23.13 -7.93 7.26
N PHE A 224 23.34 -8.64 6.15
CA PHE A 224 24.02 -9.92 6.09
C PHE A 224 25.10 -9.86 5.00
N PRO A 225 26.27 -9.23 5.27
CA PRO A 225 27.32 -9.01 4.27
C PRO A 225 27.87 -10.31 3.64
N ASP A 226 27.73 -11.45 4.33
CA ASP A 226 28.15 -12.75 3.83
C ASP A 226 27.20 -13.33 2.77
N VAL A 227 25.97 -12.81 2.66
CA VAL A 227 24.96 -13.26 1.70
C VAL A 227 25.18 -12.53 0.38
N LYS A 228 25.56 -13.27 -0.67
CA LYS A 228 25.68 -12.69 -2.02
C LYS A 228 24.30 -12.47 -2.63
N CYS A 229 23.87 -11.21 -2.70
CA CYS A 229 22.57 -10.84 -3.26
C CYS A 229 22.66 -10.54 -4.76
N SER A 230 21.67 -11.02 -5.49
CA SER A 230 21.42 -10.63 -6.87
C SER A 230 19.94 -10.37 -7.10
N VAL A 231 19.64 -9.49 -8.05
CA VAL A 231 18.27 -9.15 -8.46
C VAL A 231 18.07 -9.64 -9.88
N LEU A 232 17.03 -10.42 -10.11
CA LEU A 232 16.54 -10.76 -11.44
C LEU A 232 15.31 -9.91 -11.75
N ASP A 233 15.38 -9.08 -12.78
CA ASP A 233 14.23 -8.33 -13.28
C ASP A 233 14.30 -8.12 -14.80
N LEU A 234 13.23 -7.57 -15.38
CA LEU A 234 13.14 -7.29 -16.80
C LEU A 234 14.26 -6.32 -17.24
N PRO A 235 14.74 -6.44 -18.50
CA PRO A 235 15.88 -5.64 -18.96
C PRO A 235 15.74 -4.14 -18.79
N HIS A 236 14.52 -3.59 -18.96
CA HIS A 236 14.28 -2.15 -18.79
C HIS A 236 14.34 -1.70 -17.33
N ILE A 237 13.94 -2.55 -16.38
CA ILE A 237 14.05 -2.25 -14.94
C ILE A 237 15.51 -2.29 -14.49
N VAL A 238 16.25 -3.32 -14.93
CA VAL A 238 17.68 -3.46 -14.62
C VAL A 238 18.52 -2.33 -15.22
N ALA A 239 18.10 -1.74 -16.34
CA ALA A 239 18.77 -0.57 -16.92
C ALA A 239 18.73 0.66 -16.00
N ASP A 240 17.70 0.79 -15.16
CA ASP A 240 17.52 1.88 -14.20
C ASP A 240 18.04 1.53 -12.80
N ALA A 241 18.70 0.38 -12.64
CA ALA A 241 19.23 -0.07 -11.36
C ALA A 241 20.33 0.87 -10.81
N PRO A 242 20.36 1.11 -9.48
CA PRO A 242 21.38 1.96 -8.88
C PRO A 242 22.79 1.38 -9.03
N ALA A 243 23.75 2.23 -9.39
CA ALA A 243 25.16 1.87 -9.45
C ALA A 243 25.82 1.94 -8.05
N GLY A 244 26.92 1.20 -7.88
CA GLY A 244 27.74 1.25 -6.66
C GLY A 244 27.15 0.51 -5.46
N THR A 245 26.23 -0.44 -5.69
CA THR A 245 25.68 -1.30 -4.64
C THR A 245 26.44 -2.64 -4.57
N ASP A 246 26.32 -3.35 -3.44
CA ASP A 246 26.86 -4.70 -3.26
C ASP A 246 25.98 -5.79 -3.92
N VAL A 247 24.92 -5.39 -4.64
CA VAL A 247 23.94 -6.27 -5.26
C VAL A 247 24.21 -6.40 -6.75
N LYS A 248 24.20 -7.63 -7.27
CA LYS A 248 24.33 -7.89 -8.70
C LYS A 248 22.97 -7.85 -9.40
N TYR A 249 22.80 -6.99 -10.39
CA TYR A 249 21.59 -6.96 -11.21
C TYR A 249 21.71 -7.83 -12.46
N ILE A 250 20.66 -8.58 -12.76
CA ILE A 250 20.60 -9.56 -13.85
C ILE A 250 19.32 -9.30 -14.64
N ALA A 251 19.48 -8.84 -15.89
CA ALA A 251 18.37 -8.67 -16.82
C ALA A 251 17.89 -10.03 -17.33
N GLY A 252 16.59 -10.31 -17.20
CA GLY A 252 16.00 -11.55 -17.68
C GLY A 252 14.49 -11.65 -17.47
N ASP A 253 13.95 -12.80 -17.84
CA ASP A 253 12.54 -13.16 -17.63
C ASP A 253 12.49 -14.39 -16.72
N MET A 254 11.90 -14.23 -15.53
CA MET A 254 11.78 -15.31 -14.55
C MET A 254 10.97 -16.50 -15.06
N PHE A 255 10.12 -16.32 -16.07
CA PHE A 255 9.36 -17.41 -16.69
C PHE A 255 10.19 -18.19 -17.72
N GLN A 256 11.36 -17.69 -18.12
CA GLN A 256 12.29 -18.39 -19.00
C GLN A 256 13.39 -19.08 -18.18
N SER A 257 14.06 -18.33 -17.30
CA SER A 257 15.11 -18.87 -16.44
C SER A 257 15.33 -17.98 -15.22
N ILE A 258 15.53 -18.62 -14.07
CA ILE A 258 16.02 -17.95 -12.86
C ILE A 258 17.48 -18.36 -12.65
N PRO A 259 18.41 -17.41 -12.42
CA PRO A 259 19.80 -17.73 -12.11
C PRO A 259 19.93 -18.66 -10.90
N ALA A 260 20.97 -19.50 -10.90
CA ALA A 260 21.27 -20.35 -9.76
C ALA A 260 21.66 -19.52 -8.53
N GLY A 261 21.12 -19.88 -7.37
CA GLY A 261 21.43 -19.32 -6.06
C GLY A 261 21.06 -20.32 -4.97
N ASN A 262 21.59 -20.13 -3.75
CA ASN A 262 21.22 -21.01 -2.63
C ASN A 262 19.77 -20.80 -2.19
N ALA A 263 19.24 -19.60 -2.39
CA ALA A 263 17.85 -19.26 -2.13
C ALA A 263 17.27 -18.36 -3.24
N ILE A 264 15.96 -18.52 -3.47
CA ILE A 264 15.16 -17.60 -4.28
C ILE A 264 14.29 -16.80 -3.31
N PHE A 265 14.27 -15.49 -3.46
CA PHE A 265 13.44 -14.57 -2.70
C PHE A 265 12.38 -13.97 -3.62
N LEU A 266 11.13 -13.99 -3.17
CA LEU A 266 9.97 -13.47 -3.88
C LEU A 266 9.20 -12.59 -2.90
N LYS A 267 9.52 -11.29 -2.87
CA LYS A 267 8.83 -10.33 -1.99
C LYS A 267 7.38 -10.13 -2.40
N GLU A 268 7.15 -9.91 -3.69
CA GLU A 268 5.83 -9.59 -4.26
C GLU A 268 5.58 -10.39 -5.54
N GLY A 269 5.85 -11.70 -5.49
CA GLY A 269 5.64 -12.58 -6.62
C GLY A 269 4.15 -12.69 -6.99
N TYR A 270 3.67 -11.87 -7.92
CA TYR A 270 2.39 -12.06 -8.58
C TYR A 270 2.47 -13.25 -9.55
N THR A 271 2.17 -14.46 -9.06
CA THR A 271 2.14 -15.64 -9.92
C THR A 271 0.79 -15.75 -10.65
N THR A 272 0.72 -15.28 -11.90
CA THR A 272 -0.30 -15.74 -12.87
C THR A 272 0.35 -16.19 -14.16
N LYS A 273 0.96 -17.38 -14.11
CA LYS A 273 1.07 -18.24 -15.29
C LYS A 273 0.86 -19.68 -14.85
N ARG A 274 -0.37 -20.17 -14.98
CA ARG A 274 -0.62 -21.61 -14.83
C ARG A 274 0.06 -22.31 -16.00
N ARG A 275 1.02 -23.17 -15.71
CA ARG A 275 1.61 -24.07 -16.70
C ARG A 275 0.47 -24.90 -17.32
N GLY A 276 0.23 -24.72 -18.61
CA GLY A 276 -0.61 -25.62 -19.38
C GLY A 276 -0.06 -27.02 -19.22
N ARG A 277 -0.77 -27.88 -18.49
CA ARG A 277 -0.40 -29.27 -18.27
C ARG A 277 -0.92 -30.04 -19.48
N GLU A 278 -0.09 -30.20 -20.50
CA GLU A 278 -0.26 -31.32 -21.43
C GLU A 278 0.13 -32.60 -20.68
N GLY A 279 -0.81 -33.55 -20.61
CA GLY A 279 -0.50 -34.96 -20.39
C GLY A 279 -0.47 -35.48 -18.95
N ASN A 280 -1.51 -36.25 -18.65
CA ASN A 280 -1.59 -37.38 -17.70
C ASN A 280 -1.47 -37.14 -16.18
N ASN A 281 -2.65 -37.27 -15.59
CA ASN A 281 -3.02 -37.76 -14.26
C ASN A 281 -1.96 -38.60 -13.50
N THR A 282 -1.58 -38.14 -12.30
CA THR A 282 -1.72 -38.82 -10.99
C THR A 282 -0.82 -38.15 -9.94
N GLY A 283 -1.31 -38.02 -8.70
CA GLY A 283 -0.45 -38.02 -7.51
C GLY A 283 -0.12 -36.66 -6.86
N TYR A 284 -0.55 -36.55 -5.61
CA TYR A 284 -0.33 -35.50 -4.62
C TYR A 284 1.14 -35.10 -4.34
N GLY A 285 1.33 -33.82 -4.01
CA GLY A 285 2.16 -33.33 -2.89
C GLY A 285 3.64 -33.70 -2.84
N GLY A 286 4.53 -32.75 -3.14
CA GLY A 286 5.95 -32.85 -2.82
C GLY A 286 6.72 -31.57 -3.10
N TRP A 287 7.15 -30.87 -2.04
CA TRP A 287 8.14 -29.79 -2.12
C TRP A 287 9.45 -30.35 -2.68
N SER A 288 9.98 -29.74 -3.73
CA SER A 288 11.27 -30.14 -4.32
C SER A 288 12.30 -29.05 -4.06
N ARG A 289 13.36 -29.38 -3.31
CA ARG A 289 14.60 -28.60 -3.23
C ARG A 289 15.28 -28.63 -4.60
N ALA A 290 15.72 -27.47 -5.09
CA ALA A 290 16.68 -27.43 -6.20
C ALA A 290 18.09 -27.71 -5.64
N THR A 291 18.73 -28.74 -6.19
CA THR A 291 20.19 -28.96 -6.15
C THR A 291 20.85 -28.15 -7.23
#